data_AF-A0A2V7B9E0-F1
#
_entry.id   AF-A0A2V7B9E0-F1
#
_cell.length_a   1.000
_cell.length_b   1.000
_cell.length_c   1.000
_cell.angle_alpha   90.00
_cell.angle_beta   90.00
_cell.angle_gamma   90.00
#
_symmetry.space_group_name_H-M   'P 1'
#
loop_
_entity.id
_entity.type
_entity.pdbx_description
1 polymer ?
#
loop_
_entity_poly.entity_id
_entity_poly.type
_entity_poly.pdbx_seq_one_letter_code
_entity_poly.pdbx_strand_id
1 'polypeptide(L)'
;MPWAFFNPNVGAWDYGAVVQYIPVPSQQVVIQVPVLDTVSPETRAQTVEIPGYYIAETTTGYWYPERWGLQQPNVGVYQWVKLPAEFRRK
;
A
#
# COMPACT_ATOMS: atom_id res chain seq x y z
N MET A 1 -2.36 -13.25 37.29
CA MET A 1 -2.68 -12.79 35.92
C MET A 1 -4.19 -12.91 35.74
N PRO A 2 -4.90 -11.79 35.52
CA PRO A 2 -6.06 -11.88 34.64
C PRO A 2 -6.12 -10.70 33.66
N TRP A 3 -6.02 -11.04 32.37
CA TRP A 3 -6.78 -10.48 31.25
C TRP A 3 -7.25 -9.03 31.42
N ALA A 4 -6.32 -8.08 31.22
CA ALA A 4 -6.68 -6.70 30.98
C ALA A 4 -7.55 -6.63 29.73
N PHE A 5 -8.79 -6.20 29.95
CA PHE A 5 -9.74 -5.79 28.92
C PHE A 5 -8.99 -5.03 27.83
N PHE A 6 -9.01 -5.56 26.60
CA PHE A 6 -8.87 -4.73 25.41
C PHE A 6 -9.92 -3.63 25.58
N ASN A 7 -9.49 -2.45 25.98
CA ASN A 7 -10.32 -1.27 25.99
C ASN A 7 -10.19 -0.69 24.57
N PRO A 8 -11.16 -0.94 23.66
CA PRO A 8 -11.08 -0.43 22.29
C PRO A 8 -11.13 1.10 22.22
N ASN A 9 -11.29 1.81 23.34
CA ASN A 9 -11.42 3.26 23.42
C ASN A 9 -10.13 4.04 23.73
N VAL A 10 -8.94 3.41 23.79
CA VAL A 10 -7.69 4.15 24.07
C VAL A 10 -7.13 4.95 22.87
N GLY A 11 -7.92 5.14 21.80
CA GLY A 11 -7.59 6.01 20.65
C GLY A 11 -8.81 6.53 19.88
N ALA A 12 -9.98 6.57 20.51
CA ALA A 12 -11.27 6.84 19.88
C ALA A 12 -11.59 8.33 19.63
N TRP A 13 -10.67 9.08 19.03
CA TRP A 13 -10.98 10.44 18.58
C TRP A 13 -10.50 10.57 17.12
N ASP A 14 -11.48 10.43 16.20
CA ASP A 14 -11.49 10.75 14.75
C ASP A 14 -11.73 9.62 13.73
N TYR A 15 -11.50 8.33 14.07
CA TYR A 15 -11.54 7.24 13.06
C TYR A 15 -12.73 6.27 13.13
N GLY A 16 -13.64 6.41 14.09
CA GLY A 16 -14.79 5.50 14.23
C GLY A 16 -14.45 4.07 14.63
N ALA A 17 -15.44 3.17 14.62
CA ALA A 17 -15.24 1.75 14.93
C ALA A 17 -15.01 0.93 13.65
N VAL A 18 -14.15 -0.10 13.71
CA VAL A 18 -13.91 -1.00 12.56
C VAL A 18 -15.17 -1.81 12.28
N VAL A 19 -15.64 -1.75 11.03
CA VAL A 19 -16.79 -2.48 10.50
C VAL A 19 -16.33 -3.79 9.86
N GLN A 20 -15.32 -3.73 9.00
CA GLN A 20 -14.79 -4.90 8.30
C GLN A 20 -13.37 -4.67 7.76
N TYR A 21 -12.72 -5.77 7.35
CA TYR A 21 -11.46 -5.75 6.62
C TYR A 21 -11.69 -6.14 5.16
N ILE A 22 -11.30 -5.26 4.24
CA ILE A 22 -11.41 -5.47 2.81
C ILE A 22 -10.04 -5.91 2.28
N PRO A 23 -9.90 -7.15 1.76
CA PRO A 23 -8.64 -7.59 1.17
C PRO A 23 -8.41 -6.91 -0.18
N VAL A 24 -7.21 -6.35 -0.35
CA VAL A 24 -6.67 -5.89 -1.63
C VAL A 24 -5.62 -6.92 -2.05
N PRO A 25 -5.85 -7.67 -3.14
CA PRO A 25 -4.90 -8.69 -3.59
C PRO A 25 -3.59 -8.07 -4.07
N SER A 26 -2.52 -8.87 -4.12
CA SER A 26 -1.29 -8.42 -4.77
C SER A 26 -1.50 -8.16 -6.25
N GLN A 27 -0.76 -7.19 -6.79
CA GLN A 27 -0.90 -6.75 -8.17
C GLN A 27 0.41 -6.96 -8.92
N GLN A 28 0.37 -7.72 -10.02
CA GLN A 28 1.50 -7.83 -10.94
C GLN A 28 1.49 -6.66 -11.92
N VAL A 29 2.63 -5.99 -12.05
CA VAL A 29 2.83 -4.84 -12.94
C VAL A 29 4.03 -5.12 -13.84
N VAL A 30 3.87 -4.88 -15.14
CA VAL A 30 4.98 -4.95 -16.09
C VAL A 30 5.60 -3.56 -16.19
N ILE A 31 6.87 -3.44 -15.85
CA ILE A 31 7.66 -2.23 -15.95
C ILE A 31 8.69 -2.34 -17.06
N GLN A 32 9.10 -1.20 -17.64
CA GLN A 32 10.14 -1.15 -18.65
C GLN A 32 11.41 -0.51 -18.07
N VAL A 33 12.43 -1.31 -17.78
CA VAL A 33 13.68 -0.83 -17.18
C VAL A 33 14.78 -0.69 -18.26
N PRO A 34 15.54 0.42 -18.32
CA PRO A 34 16.61 0.58 -19.29
C PRO A 34 17.73 -0.43 -19.04
N VAL A 35 18.28 -0.98 -20.12
CA VAL A 35 19.45 -1.86 -20.09
C VAL A 35 20.69 -0.98 -20.14
N LEU A 36 21.53 -1.04 -19.10
CA LEU A 36 22.67 -0.11 -18.96
C LEU A 36 23.88 -0.44 -19.85
N ASP A 37 23.87 -1.58 -20.56
CA ASP A 37 25.03 -2.12 -21.30
C ASP A 37 24.87 -2.10 -22.84
N THR A 38 23.88 -1.39 -23.36
CA THR A 38 23.62 -1.34 -24.81
C THR A 38 23.98 0.01 -25.43
N VAL A 39 24.57 -0.02 -26.63
CA VAL A 39 24.94 1.16 -27.43
C VAL A 39 23.69 1.93 -27.93
N SER A 40 22.52 1.31 -27.82
CA SER A 40 21.21 1.91 -28.08
C SER A 40 20.36 1.88 -26.81
N PRO A 41 19.50 2.88 -26.56
CA PRO A 41 18.59 2.88 -25.42
C PRO A 41 17.55 1.77 -25.62
N GLU A 42 17.83 0.60 -25.05
CA GLU A 42 16.90 -0.53 -25.03
C GLU A 42 16.26 -0.63 -23.66
N THR A 43 14.97 -0.93 -23.64
CA THR A 43 14.19 -1.08 -22.42
C THR A 43 13.67 -2.51 -22.33
N ARG A 44 13.91 -3.18 -21.21
CA ARG A 44 13.44 -4.56 -20.99
C ARG A 44 12.19 -4.57 -20.13
N ALA A 45 11.20 -5.35 -20.55
CA ALA A 45 10.02 -5.63 -19.72
C ALA A 45 10.41 -6.52 -18.53
N GLN A 46 10.05 -6.07 -17.33
CA GLN A 46 10.19 -6.83 -16.09
C GLN A 46 8.85 -6.87 -15.38
N THR A 47 8.43 -8.06 -14.96
CA THR A 47 7.24 -8.21 -14.11
C THR A 47 7.65 -8.05 -12.65
N VAL A 48 6.96 -7.16 -11.95
CA VAL A 48 7.11 -6.94 -10.50
C VAL A 48 5.77 -7.13 -9.82
N GLU A 49 5.79 -7.59 -8.57
CA GLU A 49 4.58 -7.81 -7.77
C GLU A 49 4.50 -6.78 -6.64
N ILE A 50 3.42 -6.00 -6.62
CA ILE A 50 3.07 -5.11 -5.52
C ILE A 50 2.31 -5.95 -4.49
N PRO A 51 2.81 -6.07 -3.25
CA PRO A 51 2.14 -6.84 -2.21
C PRO A 51 0.71 -6.36 -1.93
N GLY A 52 -0.20 -7.31 -1.71
CA GLY A 52 -1.56 -7.03 -1.26
C GLY A 52 -1.58 -6.48 0.17
N TYR A 53 -2.71 -5.94 0.57
CA TYR A 53 -2.92 -5.38 1.92
C TYR A 53 -4.40 -5.43 2.32
N TYR A 54 -4.71 -5.14 3.58
CA TYR A 54 -6.08 -5.09 4.08
C TYR A 54 -6.48 -3.66 4.43
N ILE A 55 -7.59 -3.18 3.89
CA ILE A 55 -8.19 -1.89 4.27
C ILE A 55 -9.14 -2.16 5.43
N ALA A 56 -9.05 -1.41 6.52
CA ALA A 56 -10.09 -1.45 7.54
C ALA A 56 -11.15 -0.41 7.22
N GLU A 57 -12.36 -0.86 6.87
CA GLU A 57 -13.52 0.03 6.79
C GLU A 57 -13.96 0.34 8.21
N THR A 58 -14.13 1.62 8.51
CA THR A 58 -14.65 2.12 9.78
C THR A 58 -15.97 2.82 9.57
N THR A 59 -16.70 3.07 10.66
CA THR A 59 -17.98 3.80 10.59
C THR A 59 -17.84 5.22 10.06
N THR A 60 -16.64 5.81 10.11
CA THR A 60 -16.39 7.19 9.64
C THR A 60 -15.59 7.25 8.34
N GLY A 61 -15.06 6.13 7.82
CA GLY A 61 -14.23 6.14 6.63
C GLY A 61 -13.46 4.84 6.39
N TYR A 62 -12.29 4.95 5.78
CA TYR A 62 -11.41 3.84 5.45
C TYR A 62 -10.01 4.11 5.99
N TRP A 63 -9.47 3.13 6.71
CA TRP A 63 -8.09 3.11 7.16
C TRP A 63 -7.24 2.28 6.20
N TYR A 64 -6.35 2.95 5.50
CA TYR A 64 -5.34 2.33 4.65
C TYR A 64 -4.09 2.09 5.49
N PRO A 65 -3.58 0.85 5.58
CA PRO A 65 -2.34 0.59 6.29
C PRO A 65 -1.15 1.18 5.53
N GLU A 66 -0.01 1.17 6.21
CA GLU A 66 1.27 1.32 5.53
C GLU A 66 1.40 0.22 4.46
N ARG A 67 1.72 0.63 3.23
CA ARG A 67 1.70 -0.25 2.06
C ARG A 67 2.82 0.08 1.10
N TRP A 68 3.25 -0.93 0.34
CA TRP A 68 4.16 -0.73 -0.76
C TRP A 68 3.41 -0.21 -1.99
N GLY A 69 4.04 0.72 -2.68
CA GLY A 69 3.62 1.20 -3.98
C GLY A 69 4.80 1.31 -4.92
N LEU A 70 4.51 1.38 -6.21
CA LEU A 70 5.50 1.60 -7.25
C LEU A 70 5.23 2.96 -7.90
N GLN A 71 6.23 3.82 -7.91
CA GLN A 71 6.17 5.12 -8.58
C GLN A 71 7.13 5.14 -9.76
N GLN A 72 6.75 5.89 -10.80
CA GLN A 72 7.58 6.13 -11.97
C GLN A 72 7.93 7.62 -12.05
N PRO A 73 8.96 8.08 -11.31
CA PRO A 73 9.35 9.49 -11.32
C PRO A 73 9.83 9.98 -12.69
N ASN A 74 10.41 9.10 -13.51
CA ASN A 74 10.87 9.40 -14.87
C ASN A 74 10.60 8.20 -15.80
N VAL A 75 10.59 8.43 -17.11
CA VAL A 75 10.47 7.35 -18.09
C VAL A 75 11.59 6.33 -17.90
N GLY A 76 11.23 5.06 -17.70
CA GLY A 76 12.20 3.98 -17.45
C GLY A 76 12.77 3.91 -16.02
N VAL A 77 12.42 4.86 -15.13
CA VAL A 77 12.87 4.84 -13.74
C VAL A 77 11.68 4.48 -12.86
N TYR A 78 11.77 3.33 -12.18
CA TYR A 78 10.78 2.87 -11.24
C TYR A 78 11.37 2.84 -9.83
N GLN A 79 10.60 3.31 -8.86
CA GLN A 79 11.01 3.36 -7.47
C GLN A 79 9.94 2.75 -6.58
N TRP A 80 10.38 1.84 -5.71
CA TRP A 80 9.56 1.35 -4.60
C TRP A 80 9.41 2.43 -3.55
N VAL A 81 8.16 2.73 -3.21
CA VAL A 81 7.84 3.72 -2.18
C VAL A 81 6.98 3.06 -1.11
N LYS A 82 7.29 3.41 0.14
CA LYS A 82 6.47 3.04 1.29
C LYS A 82 5.45 4.15 1.52
N LEU A 83 4.19 3.88 1.22
CA LEU A 83 3.10 4.81 1.47
C LEU A 83 2.71 4.67 2.94
N PRO A 84 2.70 5.77 3.73
CA PRO A 84 2.32 5.71 5.13
C PRO A 84 0.85 5.32 5.28
N ALA A 85 0.51 4.87 6.50
CA ALA A 85 -0.89 4.65 6.83
C ALA A 85 -1.68 5.95 6.71
N GLU A 86 -2.88 5.86 6.15
CA GLU A 86 -3.71 7.00 5.81
C GLU A 86 -5.16 6.70 6.16
N PHE A 87 -5.79 7.62 6.88
CA PHE A 87 -7.24 7.59 7.05
C PHE A 87 -7.92 8.45 5.98
N ARG A 88 -8.89 7.88 5.28
CA ARG A 88 -9.74 8.60 4.34
C ARG A 88 -11.17 8.61 4.85
N ARG A 89 -11.68 9.80 5.13
CA ARG A 89 -13.07 9.99 5.53
C ARG A 89 -14.00 9.70 4.34
N LYS A 90 -15.16 9.11 4.63
CA LYS A 90 -16.23 8.87 3.65
C LYS A 90 -16.99 10.14 3.29
#